data_AF-A0A0C1QXJ8-F1
#
_entry.id   AF-A0A0C1QXJ8-F1
#
_cell.length_a   1.000
_cell.length_b   1.000
_cell.length_c   1.000
_cell.angle_alpha   90.00
_cell.angle_beta   90.00
_cell.angle_gamma   90.00
#
_symmetry.space_group_name_H-M   'P 1'
#
loop_
_entity.id
_entity.type
_entity.pdbx_description
1 polymer ?
#
loop_
_entity_poly.entity_id
_entity_poly.type
_entity_poly.pdbx_seq_one_letter_code
_entity_poly.pdbx_strand_id
1 'polypeptide(L)' 'ADYQTLESLKEYVLINTKRQRVECFRRNDEGLWVLQTYTVDNQSFRLHSIDFEATFADLYEDAEL' A
#
# COMPACT_ATOMS: atom_id res chain seq x y z
N ALA A 1 8.29 -0.99 13.19
CA ALA A 1 7.30 -2.08 13.14
C ALA A 1 6.16 -1.84 14.13
N ASP A 2 6.13 -0.66 14.77
CA ASP A 2 5.28 -0.41 15.94
C ASP A 2 3.79 -0.45 15.60
N TYR A 3 3.41 0.03 14.42
CA TYR A 3 2.02 -0.03 13.94
C TYR A 3 1.51 -1.47 13.73
N GLN A 4 2.37 -2.43 13.38
CA GLN A 4 1.94 -3.82 13.18
C GLN A 4 1.50 -4.51 14.48
N THR A 5 1.81 -3.93 15.64
CA THR A 5 1.40 -4.45 16.95
C THR A 5 -0.05 -4.12 17.29
N LEU A 6 -0.69 -3.21 16.55
CA LEU A 6 -2.09 -2.84 16.73
C LEU A 6 -2.99 -3.99 16.25
N GLU A 7 -3.75 -4.60 17.17
CA GLU A 7 -4.60 -5.76 16.87
C GLU A 7 -5.64 -5.48 15.79
N SER A 8 -6.16 -4.25 15.74
CA SER A 8 -7.17 -3.81 14.77
C SER A 8 -6.61 -3.44 13.40
N LEU A 9 -5.29 -3.31 13.25
CA LEU A 9 -4.69 -2.88 11.99
C LEU A 9 -4.74 -4.03 10.97
N LYS A 10 -5.42 -3.78 9.85
CA LYS A 10 -5.58 -4.74 8.76
C LYS A 10 -4.59 -4.55 7.61
N GLU A 11 -4.28 -3.29 7.30
CA GLU A 11 -3.35 -2.91 6.23
C GLU A 11 -2.44 -1.77 6.68
N TYR A 12 -1.16 -1.87 6.33
CA TYR A 12 -0.15 -0.85 6.54
C TYR A 12 0.48 -0.49 5.20
N VAL A 13 0.32 0.76 4.78
CA VAL A 13 0.70 1.23 3.45
C VAL A 13 1.91 2.15 3.57
N LEU A 14 2.96 1.85 2.82
CA LEU A 14 4.13 2.70 2.65
C LEU A 14 4.13 3.28 1.24
N ILE A 15 4.24 4.61 1.17
CA ILE A 15 4.29 5.35 -0.09
C ILE A 15 5.70 5.92 -0.23
N ASN A 16 6.40 5.56 -1.29
CA ASN A 16 7.74 6.09 -1.54
C ASN A 16 7.62 7.47 -2.18
N THR A 17 8.26 8.49 -1.60
CA THR A 17 8.18 9.87 -2.10
C THR A 17 9.18 10.19 -3.21
N LYS A 18 10.17 9.31 -3.45
CA LYS A 18 11.23 9.51 -4.47
C LYS A 18 11.06 8.62 -5.70
N ARG A 19 10.22 7.59 -5.60
CA ARG A 19 9.91 6.64 -6.68
C ARG A 19 8.44 6.34 -6.59
N GLN A 20 7.74 6.30 -7.71
CA GLN A 20 6.32 5.92 -7.76
C GLN A 20 6.16 4.43 -7.41
N ARG A 21 6.07 4.16 -6.09
CA ARG A 21 5.98 2.81 -5.52
C ARG A 21 5.15 2.84 -4.24
N VAL A 22 4.19 1.92 -4.17
CA VAL A 22 3.33 1.71 -3.03
C VAL A 22 3.54 0.28 -2.51
N GLU A 23 3.85 0.14 -1.23
CA GLU A 23 4.04 -1.15 -0.56
C GLU A 23 2.92 -1.35 0.46
N CYS A 24 2.04 -2.31 0.20
CA CYS A 24 0.92 -2.66 1.06
C CYS A 24 1.24 -3.93 1.85
N PHE A 25 1.39 -3.81 3.16
CA PHE A 25 1.44 -4.94 4.06
C PHE A 25 0.02 -5.25 4.54
N ARG A 26 -0.48 -6.46 4.27
CA ARG A 26 -1.80 -6.91 4.71
C ARG A 26 -1.67 -8.05 5.70
N ARG A 27 -2.40 -7.97 6.81
CA ARG A 27 -2.52 -9.10 7.73
C ARG A 27 -3.55 -10.08 7.19
N ASN A 28 -3.14 -11.33 6.96
CA ASN A 28 -4.05 -12.40 6.54
C ASN A 28 -4.83 -12.99 7.74
N ASP A 29 -5.74 -13.91 7.47
CA ASP A 29 -6.56 -14.56 8.51
C ASP A 29 -5.73 -15.41 9.49
N GLU A 30 -4.52 -15.81 9.11
CA GLU A 30 -3.55 -16.50 9.98
C GLU A 30 -2.73 -15.52 10.84
N GLY A 31 -2.96 -14.21 10.70
CA GLY A 31 -2.28 -13.17 11.43
C GLY A 31 -0.89 -12.80 10.88
N LEU A 32 -0.50 -13.33 9.71
CA LEU A 32 0.76 -13.07 9.03
C LEU A 32 0.66 -11.83 8.12
N TRP A 33 1.75 -11.07 8.04
CA TRP A 33 1.85 -9.91 7.14
C TRP A 33 2.35 -10.33 5.77
N VAL A 34 1.53 -10.11 4.75
CA VAL A 34 1.85 -10.33 3.34
C VAL A 34 2.16 -8.98 2.69
N LEU A 35 3.31 -8.90 2.00
CA LEU A 35 3.68 -7.71 1.23
C LEU A 35 3.16 -7.83 -0.20
N GLN A 36 2.41 -6.82 -0.62
CA GLN A 36 2.07 -6.57 -2.02
C GLN A 36 2.67 -5.23 -2.45
N THR A 37 3.50 -5.27 -3.50
CA THR A 37 4.15 -4.08 -4.04
C THR A 37 3.47 -3.68 -5.35
N TYR A 38 3.13 -2.40 -5.45
CA TYR A 38 2.65 -1.76 -6.67
C TYR A 38 3.71 -0.78 -7.19
N THR A 39 3.92 -0.79 -8.50
CA THR A 39 4.79 0.12 -9.25
C THR A 39 4.00 0.81 -10.35
N VAL A 40 4.64 1.71 -11.07
CA VAL A 40 4.08 2.40 -12.25
C VAL A 40 3.57 1.45 -13.34
N ASP A 41 4.05 0.21 -13.37
CA ASP A 41 3.59 -0.80 -14.33
C ASP A 41 2.20 -1.34 -13.99
N ASN A 42 1.74 -1.12 -12.75
CA ASN A 42 0.38 -1.42 -12.33
C ASN A 42 -0.55 -0.25 -12.69
N GLN A 43 -1.72 -0.56 -13.26
CA GLN A 43 -2.74 0.45 -13.58
C GLN A 43 -3.28 1.17 -12.34
N SER A 44 -3.44 0.42 -11.24
CA SER A 44 -3.98 0.92 -9.97
C SER A 44 -3.39 0.13 -8.79
N PHE A 45 -3.56 0.69 -7.59
CA PHE A 45 -3.35 -0.02 -6.33
C PHE A 45 -4.66 -0.06 -5.55
N ARG A 46 -4.85 -1.11 -4.74
CA ARG A 46 -6.07 -1.32 -3.95
C ARG A 46 -5.77 -1.55 -2.48
N LEU A 47 -6.52 -0.86 -1.62
CA LEU A 47 -6.54 -1.04 -0.18
C LEU A 47 -7.84 -1.77 0.20
N HIS A 48 -7.73 -3.05 0.53
CA HIS A 48 -8.90 -3.92 0.69
C HIS A 48 -9.66 -3.66 2.00
N SER A 49 -8.97 -3.18 3.02
CA SER A 49 -9.55 -2.92 4.35
C SER A 49 -10.58 -1.80 4.35
N ILE A 50 -10.52 -0.90 3.36
CA ILE A 50 -11.40 0.27 3.22
C ILE A 50 -12.07 0.34 1.85
N ASP A 51 -11.96 -0.72 1.04
CA ASP A 51 -12.49 -0.80 -0.32
C ASP A 51 -12.11 0.41 -1.21
N PHE A 52 -10.84 0.78 -1.18
CA PHE A 52 -10.31 1.93 -1.91
C PHE A 52 -9.41 1.49 -3.05
N GLU A 53 -9.58 2.09 -4.22
CA GLU A 53 -8.75 1.87 -5.40
C GLU A 53 -8.39 3.21 -6.03
N ALA A 54 -7.12 3.39 -6.40
CA ALA A 54 -6.63 4.61 -7.02
C ALA A 54 -5.46 4.31 -7.97
N THR A 55 -5.19 5.24 -8.88
CA THR A 55 -4.04 5.19 -9.79
C THR A 55 -2.81 5.86 -9.18
N PHE A 56 -1.65 5.64 -9.77
CA PHE A 56 -0.44 6.38 -9.38
C PHE A 56 -0.53 7.87 -9.69
N ALA A 57 -1.29 8.26 -10.72
CA ALA A 57 -1.52 9.67 -11.05
C ALA A 57 -2.41 10.39 -10.02
N ASP A 58 -3.34 9.67 -9.36
CA ASP A 58 -4.13 10.25 -8.27
C ASP A 58 -3.30 10.46 -7.00
N LEU A 59 -2.23 9.67 -6.82
CA LEU A 59 -1.38 9.69 -5.64
C LEU A 59 -0.19 10.64 -5.76
N TYR A 60 0.39 10.77 -6.96
CA TYR A 60 1.58 11.56 -7.22
C TYR A 60 1.27 12.68 -8.20
N GLU A 61 1.43 13.93 -7.77
CA GLU A 61 1.23 15.11 -8.62
C GLU A 61 2.48 15.41 -9.49
N ASP A 62 3.68 15.35 -8.91
CA ASP A 62 4.95 15.74 -9.55
C ASP A 62 6.13 14.76 -9.31
N ALA A 63 5.86 13.48 -9.00
CA ALA A 63 6.95 12.52 -8.78
C ALA A 63 7.62 12.15 -10.12
N GLU A 64 8.82 12.68 -10.36
CA GLU A 64 9.67 12.33 -11.51
C GLU A 64 9.95 10.81 -11.55
N LEU A 65 9.96 10.25 -12.77
CA LEU A 65 10.22 8.84 -13.08
C LEU A 65 11.68 8.44 -12.86
#